data_AF-A0A3B8WA25-F1
#
_entry.id   AF-A0A3B8WA25-F1
#
_cell.length_a   1.000
_cell.length_b   1.000
_cell.length_c   1.000
_cell.angle_alpha   90.00
_cell.angle_beta   90.00
_cell.angle_gamma   90.00
#
_symmetry.space_group_name_H-M   'P 1'
#
loop_
_entity.id
_entity.type
_entity.pdbx_description
1 polymer ?
#
loop_
_entity_poly.entity_id
_entity_poly.type
_entity_poly.pdbx_seq_one_letter_code
_entity_poly.pdbx_strand_id
1 'polypeptide(L)'
;MGVQGGKALINQDSITIVSTVDKEYYVFTYAELSKRFNFEINYGVIQSALLGNPIIAKRPEDKIDQEGTFDVLLQRAGSVAVKNLINSTTRKLEQVELS
;
A
#
# COMPACT_ATOMS: atom_id res chain seq x y z
N MET A 1 -7.25 -29.05 2.24
CA MET A 1 -7.50 -28.08 3.34
C MET A 1 -7.26 -26.69 2.78
N GLY A 2 -8.28 -26.06 2.19
CA GLY A 2 -8.18 -24.68 1.73
C GLY A 2 -8.65 -23.76 2.84
N VAL A 3 -7.77 -22.97 3.44
CA VAL A 3 -8.17 -21.92 4.36
C VAL A 3 -8.86 -20.85 3.52
N GLN A 4 -10.15 -20.61 3.75
CA GLN A 4 -10.80 -19.42 3.21
C GLN A 4 -10.22 -18.21 3.96
N GLY A 5 -9.26 -17.54 3.32
CA GLY A 5 -8.81 -16.21 3.76
C GLY A 5 -9.98 -15.22 3.68
N GLY A 6 -9.99 -14.22 4.56
CA GLY A 6 -11.02 -13.18 4.58
C GLY A 6 -11.19 -12.50 3.21
N LYS A 7 -12.36 -11.88 2.99
CA LYS A 7 -12.66 -11.14 1.77
C LYS A 7 -12.51 -9.65 2.03
N ALA A 8 -11.96 -8.91 1.06
CA ALA A 8 -11.95 -7.45 1.09
C ALA A 8 -12.71 -6.90 -0.11
N LEU A 9 -13.53 -5.86 0.11
CA LEU A 9 -14.20 -5.08 -0.93
C LEU A 9 -13.61 -3.67 -0.88
N ILE A 10 -12.99 -3.24 -1.98
CA ILE A 10 -12.35 -1.93 -2.12
C ILE A 10 -13.29 -1.03 -2.94
N ASN A 11 -13.88 -0.04 -2.27
CA ASN A 11 -14.71 0.99 -2.90
C ASN A 11 -13.90 2.28 -3.08
N GLN A 12 -14.47 3.25 -3.80
CA GLN A 12 -13.81 4.54 -4.05
C GLN A 12 -13.66 5.42 -2.80
N ASP A 13 -14.39 5.11 -1.72
CA ASP A 13 -14.39 5.86 -0.45
C ASP A 13 -13.87 5.04 0.75
N SER A 14 -13.84 3.71 0.63
CA SER A 14 -13.70 2.82 1.77
C SER A 14 -13.14 1.44 1.42
N ILE A 15 -12.59 0.77 2.43
CA ILE A 15 -12.23 -0.64 2.42
C ILE A 15 -13.13 -1.37 3.41
N THR A 16 -13.80 -2.40 2.92
CA THR A 16 -14.59 -3.33 3.69
C THR A 16 -13.80 -4.64 3.83
N ILE A 17 -13.67 -5.18 5.04
CA ILE A 17 -13.05 -6.48 5.30
C ILE A 17 -14.07 -7.40 5.98
N VAL A 18 -14.22 -8.62 5.46
CA VAL A 18 -15.11 -9.67 5.96
C VAL A 18 -14.26 -10.86 6.39
N SER A 19 -14.19 -11.14 7.70
CA SER A 19 -13.62 -12.39 8.22
C SER A 19 -14.68 -13.48 8.12
N THR A 20 -14.46 -14.50 7.28
CA THR A 20 -15.37 -15.65 7.16
C THR A 20 -15.29 -16.60 8.37
N VAL A 21 -14.24 -16.46 9.19
CA VAL A 21 -14.02 -17.28 10.39
C VAL A 21 -14.79 -16.69 11.57
N ASP A 22 -14.69 -15.38 11.80
CA ASP A 22 -15.25 -14.71 12.98
C ASP A 22 -16.59 -14.00 12.70
N LYS A 23 -17.04 -13.97 11.44
CA LYS A 23 -18.22 -13.22 10.96
C LYS A 23 -18.17 -11.72 11.28
N GLU A 24 -16.98 -11.17 11.48
CA GLU A 24 -16.79 -9.74 11.72
C GLU A 24 -16.62 -8.97 10.41
N TYR A 25 -17.13 -7.74 10.43
CA TYR A 25 -17.08 -6.79 9.32
C TYR A 25 -16.44 -5.49 9.80
N TYR A 26 -15.38 -5.08 9.10
CA TYR A 26 -14.66 -3.84 9.36
C TYR A 26 -14.77 -2.91 8.16
N VAL A 27 -15.08 -1.64 8.41
CA VAL A 27 -15.02 -0.58 7.40
C VAL A 27 -13.97 0.41 7.80
N PHE A 28 -13.06 0.69 6.88
CA PHE A 28 -12.08 1.76 7.02
C PHE A 28 -12.32 2.76 5.92
N THR A 29 -12.58 4.01 6.30
CA THR A 29 -12.62 5.11 5.32
C THR A 29 -11.20 5.54 4.99
N TYR A 30 -10.99 6.05 3.78
CA TYR A 30 -9.69 6.59 3.39
C TYR A 30 -9.23 7.77 4.26
N ALA A 31 -10.18 8.58 4.77
CA ALA A 31 -9.88 9.66 5.69
C ALA A 31 -9.35 9.16 7.05
N GLU A 32 -9.96 8.09 7.60
CA GLU A 32 -9.51 7.48 8.85
C GLU A 32 -8.10 6.89 8.70
N LEU A 33 -7.86 6.14 7.61
CA LEU A 33 -6.54 5.59 7.31
C LEU A 33 -5.52 6.72 7.13
N SER A 34 -5.87 7.78 6.41
CA SER A 34 -4.97 8.90 6.19
C SER A 34 -4.52 9.55 7.50
N LYS A 35 -5.46 9.75 8.43
CA LYS A 35 -5.15 10.28 9.76
C LYS A 35 -4.26 9.35 10.56
N ARG A 36 -4.50 8.04 10.49
CA ARG A 36 -3.72 7.03 11.21
C ARG A 36 -2.26 6.96 10.75
N PHE A 37 -2.03 7.06 9.44
CA PHE A 37 -0.70 6.93 8.84
C PHE A 37 -0.02 8.28 8.56
N ASN A 38 -0.72 9.40 8.83
CA ASN A 38 -0.27 10.75 8.47
C ASN A 38 0.16 10.88 7.00
N PHE A 39 -0.49 10.10 6.13
CA PHE A 39 -0.20 9.96 4.71
C PHE A 39 -1.52 9.97 3.96
N GLU A 40 -1.62 10.66 2.82
CA GLU A 40 -2.86 10.71 2.06
C GLU A 40 -3.16 9.36 1.40
N ILE A 41 -3.97 8.55 2.07
CA ILE A 41 -4.47 7.29 1.55
C ILE A 41 -5.78 7.57 0.82
N ASN A 42 -5.88 7.12 -0.42
CA ASN A 42 -7.08 7.20 -1.24
C ASN A 42 -7.18 5.94 -2.12
N TYR A 43 -8.28 5.82 -2.89
CA TYR A 43 -8.49 4.68 -3.78
C TYR A 43 -7.32 4.44 -4.74
N GLY A 44 -6.73 5.51 -5.30
CA GLY A 44 -5.61 5.41 -6.23
C GLY A 44 -4.36 4.81 -5.60
N VAL A 45 -4.03 5.22 -4.37
CA VAL A 45 -2.94 4.64 -3.57
C VAL A 45 -3.14 3.13 -3.38
N ILE A 46 -4.34 2.72 -2.96
CA ILE A 46 -4.66 1.31 -2.70
C ILE A 46 -4.65 0.50 -4.00
N GLN A 47 -5.26 1.02 -5.06
CA GLN A 47 -5.26 0.37 -6.37
C GLN A 47 -3.83 0.17 -6.89
N SER A 48 -2.97 1.19 -6.78
CA SER A 48 -1.56 1.09 -7.18
C SER A 48 -0.84 0.00 -6.40
N ALA A 49 -1.00 -0.03 -5.07
CA ALA A 49 -0.42 -1.08 -4.23
C ALA A 49 -0.86 -2.48 -4.67
N LEU A 50 -2.17 -2.69 -4.89
CA LEU A 50 -2.72 -3.98 -5.31
C LEU A 50 -2.25 -4.43 -6.70
N LEU A 51 -2.00 -3.48 -7.62
CA LEU A 51 -1.48 -3.76 -8.96
C LEU A 51 0.06 -3.90 -9.00
N GLY A 52 0.72 -3.70 -7.86
CA GLY A 52 2.17 -3.74 -7.71
C GLY A 52 2.86 -2.54 -8.36
N ASN A 53 2.23 -1.37 -8.36
CA ASN A 53 2.82 -0.10 -8.79
C ASN A 53 3.24 0.73 -7.56
N PRO A 54 4.26 1.59 -7.66
CA PRO A 54 4.58 2.56 -6.60
C PRO A 54 3.34 3.36 -6.20
N ILE A 55 3.15 3.56 -4.89
CA ILE A 55 1.97 4.24 -4.36
C ILE A 55 2.02 5.77 -4.53
N ILE A 56 3.20 6.30 -4.84
CA ILE A 56 3.43 7.70 -5.21
C ILE A 56 4.17 7.68 -6.55
N ALA A 57 3.78 8.58 -7.45
CA ALA A 57 4.51 8.76 -8.70
C ALA A 57 5.97 9.15 -8.42
N LYS A 58 6.92 8.50 -9.08
CA LYS A 58 8.34 8.85 -8.99
C LYS A 58 8.56 10.27 -9.49
N ARG A 59 9.29 11.07 -8.71
CA ARG A 59 9.74 12.42 -9.05
C ARG A 59 11.25 12.46 -9.29
N PRO A 60 11.78 13.49 -9.98
CA PRO A 60 13.22 13.60 -10.25
C PRO A 60 14.11 13.60 -9.00
N GLU A 61 13.63 14.15 -7.89
CA GLU A 61 14.35 14.24 -6.61
C GLU A 61 14.32 12.97 -5.76
N ASP A 62 13.47 12.00 -6.12
CA ASP A 62 13.36 10.74 -5.37
C ASP A 62 14.61 9.88 -5.60
N LYS A 63 15.03 9.18 -4.54
CA LYS A 63 16.24 8.36 -4.58
C LYS A 63 15.90 6.92 -4.88
N ILE A 64 16.77 6.26 -5.64
CA ILE A 64 16.72 4.82 -5.85
C ILE A 64 17.97 4.21 -5.23
N ASP A 65 17.77 3.18 -4.43
CA ASP A 65 18.82 2.33 -3.87
C ASP A 65 18.59 0.86 -4.28
N GLN A 66 19.52 -0.02 -3.94
CA GLN A 66 19.38 -1.46 -4.12
C GLN A 66 19.62 -2.20 -2.82
N GLU A 67 18.65 -3.01 -2.42
CA GLU A 67 18.70 -3.84 -1.21
C GLU A 67 18.37 -5.29 -1.59
N GLY A 68 19.40 -6.11 -1.77
CA GLY A 68 19.25 -7.52 -2.14
C GLY A 68 18.55 -7.71 -3.49
N THR A 69 17.33 -8.25 -3.47
CA THR A 69 16.50 -8.48 -4.67
C THR A 69 15.54 -7.33 -4.97
N PHE A 70 15.67 -6.21 -4.26
CA PHE A 70 14.78 -5.05 -4.40
C PHE A 70 15.52 -3.82 -4.94
N ASP A 71 14.88 -3.17 -5.91
CA ASP A 71 15.11 -1.76 -6.20
C ASP A 71 14.24 -0.95 -5.22
N VAL A 72 14.89 -0.14 -4.40
CA VAL A 72 14.25 0.61 -3.31
C VAL A 72 14.03 2.04 -3.76
N LEU A 73 12.77 2.44 -3.94
CA LEU A 73 12.41 3.81 -4.26
C LEU A 73 12.04 4.57 -2.98
N LEU A 74 12.92 5.51 -2.60
CA LEU A 74 12.80 6.37 -1.41
C LEU A 74 12.17 7.71 -1.80
N GLN A 75 11.01 8.00 -1.22
CA GLN A 75 10.21 9.19 -1.49
C GLN A 75 9.79 9.87 -0.19
N ARG A 76 9.23 11.07 -0.31
CA ARG A 76 8.62 11.82 0.80
C ARG A 76 7.26 12.40 0.42
N ALA A 77 6.30 12.27 1.34
CA ALA A 77 4.99 12.91 1.27
C ALA A 77 4.77 13.70 2.56
N GLY A 78 4.94 15.02 2.49
CA GLY A 78 4.97 15.87 3.69
C GLY A 78 6.08 15.44 4.64
N SER A 79 5.71 15.09 5.88
CA SER A 79 6.64 14.60 6.90
C SER A 79 6.88 13.09 6.87
N VAL A 80 6.16 12.34 6.04
CA VAL A 80 6.26 10.87 5.98
C VAL A 80 7.29 10.46 4.94
N ALA A 81 8.23 9.61 5.35
CA ALA A 81 9.14 8.91 4.47
C ALA A 81 8.44 7.65 3.93
N VAL A 82 8.51 7.47 2.61
CA VAL A 82 7.87 6.34 1.92
C VAL A 82 8.94 5.53 1.20
N LYS A 83 9.12 4.28 1.63
CA LYS A 83 10.06 3.34 1.03
C LYS A 83 9.26 2.29 0.25
N ASN A 84 9.38 2.30 -1.07
CA ASN A 84 8.77 1.31 -1.95
C ASN A 84 9.81 0.24 -2.28
N LEU A 85 9.58 -1.01 -1.85
CA LEU A 85 10.43 -2.14 -2.16
C LEU A 85 9.88 -2.82 -3.43
N ILE A 86 10.58 -2.63 -4.54
CA ILE A 86 10.17 -3.10 -5.86
C ILE A 86 11.07 -4.25 -6.24
N ASN A 87 10.52 -5.43 -6.52
CA ASN A 87 11.31 -6.58 -6.92
C ASN A 87 12.06 -6.28 -8.23
N SER A 88 13.39 -6.38 -8.21
CA SER A 88 14.23 -6.01 -9.36
C SER A 88 14.00 -6.89 -10.59
N THR A 89 13.44 -8.09 -10.41
CA THR A 89 13.11 -9.03 -11.50
C THR A 89 11.72 -8.78 -12.06
N THR A 90 10.69 -8.82 -11.21
CA THR A 90 9.29 -8.71 -11.64
C THR A 90 8.86 -7.28 -11.92
N ARG A 91 9.64 -6.30 -11.42
CA ARG A 91 9.33 -4.87 -11.44
C ARG A 91 8.03 -4.52 -10.72
N LYS A 92 7.57 -5.40 -9.82
CA LYS A 92 6.38 -5.18 -9.00
C LYS A 92 6.75 -4.71 -7.62
N LEU A 93 5.99 -3.74 -7.13
CA LEU A 93 5.97 -3.37 -5.73
C LEU A 93 5.54 -4.58 -4.90
N GLU A 94 6.34 -4.95 -3.91
CA GLU A 94 6.03 -6.05 -2.99
C GLU A 94 5.78 -5.55 -1.56
N GLN A 95 6.39 -4.43 -1.16
CA GLN A 95 6.23 -3.85 0.17
C GLN A 95 6.34 -2.33 0.14
N VAL A 96 5.59 -1.68 1.02
CA VAL A 96 5.70 -0.24 1.32
C VAL A 96 5.94 -0.08 2.80
N GLU A 97 6.92 0.73 3.17
CA GLU A 97 7.14 1.17 4.53
C GLU A 97 6.88 2.68 4.65
N LEU A 98 6.14 3.05 5.69
CA LEU A 98 5.85 4.44 6.05
C LEU A 98 6.50 4.72 7.41
N SER A 99 7.30 5.79 7.50
CA SER A 99 8.02 6.18 8.73
C SER A 99 8.13 7.69 8.89
#